data_AF-A0A1H3RRF6-F1
#
_entry.id   AF-A0A1H3RRF6-F1
#
_cell.length_a   1.000
_cell.length_b   1.000
_cell.length_c   1.000
_cell.angle_alpha   90.00
_cell.angle_beta   90.00
_cell.angle_gamma   90.00
#
_symmetry.space_group_name_H-M   'P 1'
#
loop_
_entity.id
_entity.type
_entity.pdbx_description
1 polymer ?
#
loop_
_entity_poly.entity_id
_entity_poly.type
_entity_poly.pdbx_seq_one_letter_code
_entity_poly.pdbx_strand_id
1 'polypeptide(L)'
;MTTTELLRDDLTDLARIGVPAQAQPFDLRETGAFVDREPVLEVLMSVRRVDGGPPYPAMYLGPIAEPFLGRAQDGVAFAARIDPQRPDRVLVDWTACAA
;
A
#
# COMPACT_ATOMS: atom_id res chain seq x y z
N MET A 1 -9.38 19.68 -13.50
CA MET A 1 -8.52 18.71 -12.81
C MET A 1 -9.21 18.33 -11.52
N THR A 2 -9.67 17.10 -11.40
CA THR A 2 -10.37 16.58 -10.22
C THR A 2 -9.43 15.76 -9.34
N THR A 3 -9.69 15.68 -8.04
CA THR A 3 -8.87 14.94 -7.06
C THR A 3 -8.61 13.48 -7.44
N THR A 4 -9.53 12.86 -8.18
CA THR A 4 -9.41 11.48 -8.67
C THR A 4 -8.39 11.30 -9.81
N GLU A 5 -8.18 12.32 -10.66
CA GLU A 5 -7.16 12.29 -11.71
C GLU A 5 -5.76 12.37 -11.10
N LEU A 6 -5.58 13.28 -10.13
CA LEU A 6 -4.33 13.44 -9.37
C LEU A 6 -3.86 12.13 -8.72
N LEU A 7 -4.77 11.41 -8.06
CA LEU A 7 -4.44 10.15 -7.39
C LEU A 7 -3.98 9.06 -8.38
N ARG A 8 -4.56 8.99 -9.59
CA ARG A 8 -4.18 7.99 -10.61
C ARG A 8 -2.82 8.29 -11.22
N ASP A 9 -2.54 9.55 -11.49
CA ASP A 9 -1.25 9.99 -12.02
C ASP A 9 -0.14 9.72 -11.01
N ASP A 10 -0.41 9.98 -9.72
CA ASP A 10 0.51 9.71 -8.62
C ASP A 10 0.89 8.23 -8.49
N LEU A 11 -0.08 7.32 -8.60
CA LEU A 11 0.18 5.87 -8.54
C LEU A 11 0.93 5.37 -9.78
N THR A 12 0.63 5.95 -10.95
CA THR A 12 1.33 5.64 -12.20
C THR A 12 2.81 6.04 -12.12
N ASP A 13 3.10 7.21 -11.54
CA ASP A 13 4.47 7.64 -11.29
C ASP A 13 5.18 6.74 -10.28
N LEU A 14 4.55 6.37 -9.16
CA LEU A 14 5.14 5.42 -8.22
C LEU A 14 5.48 4.07 -8.86
N ALA A 15 4.60 3.55 -9.71
CA ALA A 15 4.85 2.29 -10.42
C ALA A 15 6.09 2.36 -11.33
N ARG A 16 6.35 3.53 -11.93
CA ARG A 16 7.44 3.74 -12.90
C ARG A 16 8.76 4.15 -12.25
N ILE A 17 8.72 5.08 -11.31
CA ILE A 17 9.91 5.73 -10.75
C ILE A 17 10.03 5.61 -9.22
N GLY A 18 9.08 4.97 -8.55
CA GLY A 18 9.14 4.75 -7.11
C GLY A 18 10.32 3.88 -6.69
N VAL A 19 10.84 4.15 -5.49
CA VAL A 19 11.93 3.37 -4.88
C VAL A 19 11.38 2.06 -4.33
N PRO A 20 12.04 0.91 -4.54
CA PRO A 20 11.64 -0.37 -3.97
C PRO A 20 11.59 -0.35 -2.44
N ALA A 21 10.49 -0.86 -1.89
CA ALA A 21 10.23 -0.96 -0.46
C ALA A 21 9.46 -2.26 -0.14
N GLN A 22 9.29 -2.50 1.15
CA GLN A 22 8.42 -3.52 1.72
C GLN A 22 7.37 -2.81 2.58
N ALA A 23 6.12 -3.24 2.51
CA ALA A 23 5.03 -2.78 3.35
C ALA A 23 4.48 -3.95 4.16
N GLN A 24 4.55 -3.85 5.49
CA GLN A 24 4.06 -4.89 6.40
C GLN A 24 2.82 -4.37 7.14
N PRO A 25 1.62 -4.90 6.86
CA PRO A 25 0.41 -4.54 7.60
C PRO A 25 0.51 -4.97 9.06
N PHE A 26 -0.03 -4.15 9.96
CA PHE A 26 -0.14 -4.51 11.38
C PHE A 26 -1.49 -4.13 12.02
N ASP A 27 -2.30 -3.32 11.33
CA ASP A 27 -3.69 -3.07 11.72
C ASP A 27 -4.55 -2.88 10.47
N LEU A 28 -5.71 -3.51 10.44
CA LEU A 28 -6.65 -3.50 9.32
C LEU A 28 -8.05 -3.20 9.86
N ARG A 29 -8.69 -2.18 9.28
CA ARG A 29 -10.03 -1.75 9.67
C ARG A 29 -10.93 -1.65 8.46
N GLU A 30 -12.04 -2.38 8.49
CA GLU A 30 -13.09 -2.23 7.48
C GLU A 30 -13.73 -0.85 7.56
N THR A 31 -13.96 -0.25 6.40
CA THR A 31 -14.65 1.05 6.30
C THR A 31 -16.16 0.90 6.07
N GLY A 32 -16.61 -0.30 5.69
CA GLY A 32 -17.97 -0.57 5.20
C GLY A 32 -18.22 -0.12 3.75
N ALA A 33 -17.25 0.53 3.10
CA ALA A 33 -17.32 0.88 1.69
C ALA A 33 -16.80 -0.26 0.81
N PHE A 34 -17.29 -0.30 -0.44
CA PHE A 34 -16.88 -1.28 -1.44
C PHE A 34 -16.56 -0.58 -2.76
N VAL A 35 -15.55 -1.07 -3.47
CA VAL A 35 -15.22 -0.69 -4.86
C VAL A 35 -15.17 -1.97 -5.66
N ASP A 36 -15.96 -2.08 -6.73
CA ASP A 36 -16.00 -3.28 -7.59
C ASP A 36 -16.24 -4.61 -6.83
N ARG A 37 -17.01 -4.56 -5.75
CA ARG A 37 -17.29 -5.66 -4.79
C ARG A 37 -16.12 -6.05 -3.89
N GLU A 38 -15.00 -5.34 -3.94
CA GLU A 38 -13.89 -5.47 -3.01
C GLU A 38 -14.09 -4.53 -1.82
N PRO A 39 -13.85 -5.00 -0.59
CA PRO A 39 -13.97 -4.16 0.60
C PRO A 39 -12.87 -3.11 0.61
N VAL A 40 -13.24 -1.87 0.90
CA VAL A 40 -12.28 -0.80 1.16
C VAL A 40 -11.84 -0.88 2.62
N LEU A 41 -10.53 -0.99 2.82
CA LEU A 41 -9.90 -1.10 4.12
C LEU A 41 -9.02 0.10 4.39
N GLU A 42 -8.99 0.50 5.65
CA GLU A 42 -7.96 1.34 6.23
C GLU A 42 -6.90 0.41 6.82
N VAL A 43 -5.66 0.50 6.33
CA VAL A 43 -4.58 -0.42 6.69
C VAL A 43 -3.37 0.37 7.16
N LEU A 44 -3.00 0.20 8.43
CA LEU A 44 -1.74 0.72 8.97
C LEU A 44 -0.62 -0.28 8.67
N MET A 45 0.48 0.25 8.13
CA MET A 45 1.61 -0.54 7.67
C MET A 45 2.93 0.03 8.18
N SER A 46 3.88 -0.86 8.45
CA SER A 46 5.30 -0.52 8.62
C SER A 46 5.97 -0.62 7.26
N VAL A 47 6.47 0.51 6.75
CA VAL A 47 7.12 0.59 5.44
C VAL A 47 8.61 0.71 5.60
N ARG A 48 9.37 -0.12 4.88
CA ARG A 48 10.83 -0.12 4.91
C ARG A 48 11.38 -0.11 3.49
N ARG A 49 12.31 0.81 3.22
CA ARG A 49 13.07 0.83 1.97
C ARG A 49 13.98 -0.39 1.85
N VAL A 50 14.05 -0.97 0.64
CA VAL A 50 14.93 -2.12 0.37
C VAL A 50 16.41 -1.72 0.44
N ASP A 51 16.75 -0.51 0.02
CA ASP A 51 18.12 0.04 0.07
C ASP A 51 18.53 0.59 1.45
N GLY A 52 17.68 0.41 2.47
CA GLY A 52 17.98 0.72 3.86
C GLY A 52 17.30 1.99 4.40
N GLY A 53 17.54 2.25 5.68
CA GLY A 53 16.85 3.28 6.46
C GLY A 53 15.88 2.67 7.48
N PRO A 54 15.45 3.47 8.47
CA PRO A 54 14.49 3.01 9.48
C PRO A 54 13.10 2.80 8.86
N PRO A 55 12.32 1.83 9.35
CA PRO A 55 10.93 1.69 8.96
C PRO A 55 10.11 2.89 9.46
N TYR A 56 9.03 3.21 8.75
CA TYR A 56 8.10 4.29 9.11
C TYR A 56 6.64 3.86 8.92
N PRO A 57 5.70 4.43 9.69
CA PRO A 57 4.29 4.10 9.55
C PRO A 57 3.69 4.77 8.31
N ALA A 58 2.84 4.04 7.58
CA ALA A 58 2.03 4.57 6.47
C ALA A 58 0.60 4.02 6.54
N MET A 59 -0.35 4.78 5.99
CA MET A 59 -1.75 4.38 5.87
C MET A 59 -2.07 4.08 4.42
N TYR A 60 -2.65 2.91 4.16
CA TYR A 60 -3.31 2.58 2.90
C TYR A 60 -4.83 2.67 3.09
N LEU A 61 -5.52 3.32 2.14
CA LEU A 61 -6.98 3.37 2.09
C LEU A 61 -7.43 2.98 0.69
N GLY A 62 -7.95 1.76 0.55
CA GLY A 62 -8.33 1.26 -0.77
C GLY A 62 -8.88 -0.17 -0.75
N PRO A 63 -9.31 -0.67 -1.91
CA PRO A 63 -9.82 -2.02 -2.04
C PRO A 63 -8.69 -3.05 -1.93
N ILE A 64 -8.92 -4.10 -1.15
CA ILE A 64 -8.07 -5.29 -1.13
C ILE A 64 -8.90 -6.49 -1.54
N ALA A 65 -8.50 -7.17 -2.61
CA ALA A 65 -9.18 -8.39 -3.05
C ALA A 65 -9.09 -9.48 -1.96
N GLU A 66 -10.19 -10.22 -1.79
CA GLU A 66 -10.34 -11.27 -0.77
C GLU A 66 -9.15 -12.25 -0.70
N PRO A 67 -8.54 -12.72 -1.81
CA PRO A 67 -7.42 -13.66 -1.75
C PRO A 67 -6.18 -13.12 -1.02
N PHE A 68 -6.03 -11.80 -0.92
CA PHE A 68 -4.88 -11.16 -0.27
C PHE A 68 -5.18 -10.73 1.16
N LEU A 69 -6.46 -10.66 1.54
CA LEU A 69 -6.88 -10.20 2.86
C LEU A 69 -6.31 -11.07 3.99
N GLY A 70 -6.35 -12.40 3.85
CA GLY A 70 -5.79 -13.32 4.84
C GLY A 70 -4.29 -13.11 5.06
N ARG A 71 -3.52 -12.93 3.97
CA ARG A 71 -2.08 -12.65 4.07
C ARG A 71 -1.78 -11.30 4.71
N ALA A 72 -2.61 -10.30 4.43
CA ALA A 72 -2.48 -8.99 5.05
C ALA A 72 -2.79 -9.05 6.55
N GLN A 73 -3.81 -9.82 6.96
CA GLN A 73 -4.13 -10.07 8.37
C GLN A 73 -3.02 -10.84 9.11
N ASP A 74 -2.36 -11.78 8.43
CA ASP A 74 -1.21 -12.52 8.96
C ASP A 74 0.05 -11.64 9.12
N GLY A 75 0.00 -10.36 8.71
CA GLY A 75 1.11 -9.43 8.82
C GLY A 75 2.28 -9.75 7.88
N VAL A 76 2.01 -10.43 6.77
CA VAL A 76 3.03 -10.71 5.74
C VAL A 76 3.50 -9.39 5.11
N ALA A 77 4.80 -9.27 4.87
CA ALA A 77 5.34 -8.13 4.14
C ALA A 77 5.07 -8.28 2.64
N PHE A 78 4.61 -7.20 2.00
CA PHE A 78 4.35 -7.12 0.56
C PHE A 78 5.37 -6.23 -0.13
N ALA A 79 5.61 -6.49 -1.41
CA ALA A 79 6.40 -5.59 -2.24
C ALA A 79 5.70 -4.23 -2.36
N ALA A 80 6.47 -3.14 -2.30
CA ALA A 80 5.96 -1.79 -2.42
C ALA A 80 6.88 -0.88 -3.23
N ARG A 81 6.31 0.21 -3.73
CA ARG A 81 7.01 1.34 -4.35
C ARG A 81 6.64 2.61 -3.60
N ILE A 82 7.65 3.41 -3.25
CA ILE A 82 7.45 4.64 -2.47
C ILE A 82 8.07 5.86 -3.16
N ASP A 83 7.56 7.03 -2.82
CA ASP A 83 8.25 8.30 -3.03
C ASP A 83 9.03 8.65 -1.75
N PRO A 84 10.38 8.59 -1.75
CA PRO A 84 11.16 8.87 -0.54
C PRO A 84 11.05 10.34 -0.08
N GLN A 85 10.54 11.25 -0.92
CA GLN A 85 10.27 12.64 -0.53
C GLN A 85 8.85 12.84 0.01
N ARG A 86 7.95 11.86 -0.18
CA ARG A 86 6.56 11.89 0.27
C ARG A 86 6.19 10.52 0.87
N PRO A 87 6.51 10.29 2.16
CA PRO A 87 6.38 8.97 2.81
C PRO A 87 4.95 8.41 2.82
N ASP A 88 3.94 9.28 2.72
CA ASP A 88 2.52 8.97 2.60
C ASP A 88 2.15 8.33 1.25
N ARG A 89 3.03 8.43 0.25
CA ARG A 89 2.83 7.87 -1.09
C ARG A 89 3.43 6.49 -1.21
N VAL A 90 2.59 5.49 -0.96
CA VAL A 90 2.94 4.08 -0.99
C VAL A 90 2.04 3.34 -1.99
N LEU A 91 2.65 2.70 -2.97
CA LEU A 91 1.99 1.75 -3.87
C LEU A 91 2.35 0.35 -3.39
N VAL A 92 1.37 -0.40 -2.91
CA VAL A 92 1.54 -1.79 -2.43
C VAL A 92 1.13 -2.76 -3.52
N ASP A 93 1.97 -3.76 -3.79
CA ASP A 93 1.62 -4.91 -4.62
C ASP A 93 1.14 -6.05 -3.72
N TRP A 94 -0.18 -6.13 -3.51
CA TRP A 94 -0.83 -7.15 -2.70
C TRP A 94 -0.69 -8.58 -3.25
N THR A 95 -0.24 -8.73 -4.49
CA THR A 95 -0.05 -10.04 -5.14
C THR A 95 1.34 -10.62 -4.87
N ALA A 96 2.31 -9.77 -4.52
CA ALA A 96 3.71 -10.12 -4.36
C ALA A 96 4.15 -10.00 -2.89
N CYS A 97 4.38 -11.14 -2.23
CA CYS A 97 5.05 -11.12 -0.93
C CYS A 97 6.49 -10.63 -1.10
N ALA A 98 6.96 -9.81 -0.17
CA ALA A 98 8.35 -9.44 -0.07
C ALA A 98 9.15 -10.69 0.37
N ALA A 99 10.18 -11.04 -0.41
CA ALA A 99 11.14 -12.07 -0.05
C ALA A 99 12.15 -11.59 1.00
#